data_AF-A0A3P4B533-F1
#
_entry.id   AF-A0A3P4B533-F1
#
_cell.length_a   1.000
_cell.length_b   1.000
_cell.length_c   1.000
_cell.angle_alpha   90.00
_cell.angle_beta   90.00
_cell.angle_gamma   90.00
#
_symmetry.space_group_name_H-M   'P 1'
#
loop_
_entity.id
_entity.type
_entity.pdbx_description
1 polymer ?
#
loop_
_entity_poly.entity_id
_entity_poly.type
_entity_poly.pdbx_seq_one_letter_code
_entity_poly.pdbx_strand_id
1 'polypeptide(L)'
;MARIETPVVLPPIPAKRYFTIGEVSDLCGVKPHVLRYWEQEFTQLKPIKRRGNRRYYQHHEVLLIRRIRELLYEQGFTISGARNRLDGTGWEEEREPEAPTVAIKESELAAIREELRAISDSIGSVLQA
;
A
#
# COMPACT_ATOMS: atom_id res chain seq x y z
N MET A 1 4.75 -28.07 10.39
CA MET A 1 4.37 -26.66 10.15
C MET A 1 5.56 -25.81 10.54
N ALA A 2 6.33 -25.34 9.55
CA ALA A 2 7.60 -24.68 9.80
C ALA A 2 7.35 -23.34 10.50
N ARG A 3 7.89 -23.18 11.72
CA ARG A 3 8.10 -21.86 12.32
C ARG A 3 9.01 -21.10 11.35
N ILE A 4 8.53 -20.00 10.80
CA ILE A 4 9.36 -19.13 9.96
C ILE A 4 10.25 -18.34 10.95
N GLU A 5 11.50 -18.75 11.09
CA GLU A 5 12.49 -18.20 12.04
C GLU A 5 13.15 -16.89 11.55
N THR A 6 12.49 -16.11 10.69
CA THR A 6 13.01 -14.81 10.28
C THR A 6 11.86 -13.82 10.13
N PRO A 7 11.88 -12.66 10.82
CA PRO A 7 10.91 -11.61 10.57
C PRO A 7 11.09 -11.16 9.12
N VAL A 8 10.11 -11.50 8.27
CA VAL A 8 10.12 -11.08 6.87
C VAL A 8 9.85 -9.58 6.87
N VAL A 9 10.91 -8.80 6.71
CA VAL A 9 10.78 -7.35 6.53
C VAL A 9 10.15 -7.10 5.17
N LEU A 10 8.93 -6.57 5.17
CA LEU A 10 8.23 -6.21 3.94
C LEU A 10 8.71 -4.84 3.44
N PRO A 11 8.88 -4.65 2.11
CA PRO A 11 9.31 -3.37 1.55
C PRO A 11 8.28 -2.26 1.83
N PRO A 12 8.64 -0.97 1.77
CA PRO A 12 7.65 0.10 1.83
C PRO A 12 6.68 0.02 0.66
N ILE A 13 5.40 0.37 0.87
CA ILE A 13 4.39 0.40 -0.20
C ILE A 13 4.56 1.71 -0.99
N PRO A 14 4.79 1.65 -2.32
CA PRO A 14 4.90 2.86 -3.13
C PRO A 14 3.61 3.69 -3.14
N ALA A 15 3.71 5.00 -3.39
CA ALA A 15 2.56 5.89 -3.59
C ALA A 15 1.91 5.71 -4.98
N LYS A 16 1.48 4.48 -5.29
CA LYS A 16 0.81 4.10 -6.54
C LYS A 16 -0.65 3.78 -6.27
N ARG A 17 -1.56 4.19 -7.16
CA ARG A 17 -3.01 3.96 -6.98
C ARG A 17 -3.44 2.51 -7.17
N TYR A 18 -2.81 1.80 -8.10
CA TYR A 18 -3.16 0.43 -8.44
C TYR A 18 -1.93 -0.47 -8.57
N PHE A 19 -1.99 -1.63 -7.96
CA PHE A 19 -0.96 -2.65 -7.98
C PHE A 19 -1.46 -3.89 -8.71
N THR A 20 -0.62 -4.50 -9.54
CA THR A 20 -0.90 -5.81 -10.13
C THR A 20 -0.66 -6.91 -9.10
N ILE A 21 -1.23 -8.11 -9.33
CA ILE A 21 -1.01 -9.24 -8.41
C ILE A 21 0.47 -9.61 -8.23
N GLY A 22 1.32 -9.38 -9.23
CA GLY A 22 2.76 -9.60 -9.12
C GLY A 22 3.38 -8.60 -8.14
N GLU A 23 3.11 -7.31 -8.34
CA GLU A 23 3.58 -6.26 -7.42
C GLU A 23 3.10 -6.50 -5.99
N VAL A 24 1.82 -6.87 -5.78
CA VAL A 24 1.30 -7.18 -4.44
C VAL A 24 1.96 -8.43 -3.85
N SER A 25 2.28 -9.42 -4.68
CA SER A 25 3.00 -10.61 -4.25
C SER A 25 4.35 -10.25 -3.65
N ASP A 26 5.10 -9.38 -4.32
CA ASP A 26 6.41 -8.91 -3.88
C ASP A 26 6.29 -8.01 -2.62
N LEU A 27 5.32 -7.10 -2.61
CA LEU A 27 5.10 -6.18 -1.49
C LEU A 27 4.66 -6.88 -0.20
N CYS A 28 3.99 -8.03 -0.31
CA CYS A 28 3.47 -8.76 0.84
C CYS A 28 4.22 -10.06 1.13
N GLY A 29 5.14 -10.50 0.26
CA GLY A 29 5.81 -11.79 0.39
C GLY A 29 4.83 -12.98 0.35
N VAL A 30 3.74 -12.85 -0.40
CA VAL A 30 2.67 -13.87 -0.52
C VAL A 30 2.55 -14.26 -1.98
N LYS A 31 2.60 -15.56 -2.29
CA LYS A 31 2.56 -16.05 -3.68
C LYS A 31 1.24 -15.66 -4.39
N PRO A 32 1.24 -15.41 -5.72
CA PRO A 32 0.04 -14.94 -6.42
C PRO A 32 -1.17 -15.88 -6.31
N HIS A 33 -0.97 -17.19 -6.28
CA HIS A 33 -2.09 -18.13 -6.12
C HIS A 33 -2.71 -18.08 -4.72
N VAL A 34 -1.92 -17.76 -3.69
CA VAL A 34 -2.42 -17.57 -2.32
C VAL A 34 -3.25 -16.29 -2.25
N LEU A 35 -2.81 -15.21 -2.90
CA LEU A 35 -3.61 -13.98 -3.00
C LEU A 35 -4.96 -14.24 -3.68
N ARG A 36 -4.98 -15.03 -4.77
CA ARG A 36 -6.23 -15.45 -5.43
C ARG A 36 -7.17 -16.22 -4.50
N TYR A 37 -6.60 -17.10 -3.69
CA TYR A 37 -7.37 -17.85 -2.71
C TYR A 37 -7.92 -16.93 -1.61
N TRP A 38 -7.11 -16.00 -1.10
CA TRP A 38 -7.53 -15.03 -0.09
C TRP A 38 -8.66 -14.12 -0.58
N GLU A 39 -8.67 -13.72 -1.86
CA GLU A 39 -9.81 -12.97 -2.43
C GLU A 39 -11.15 -13.73 -2.35
N GLN A 40 -11.12 -15.06 -2.29
CA GLN A 40 -12.33 -15.88 -2.13
C GLN A 40 -12.72 -16.01 -0.66
N GLU A 41 -11.74 -16.06 0.23
CA GLU A 41 -11.96 -16.29 1.66
C GLU A 41 -12.26 -15.01 2.45
N PHE A 42 -11.76 -13.86 2.01
CA PHE A 42 -11.91 -12.57 2.68
C PHE A 42 -12.77 -11.64 1.83
N THR A 43 -14.03 -11.47 2.23
CA THR A 43 -15.02 -10.67 1.50
C THR A 43 -14.62 -9.20 1.37
N GLN A 44 -13.80 -8.67 2.27
CA GLN A 44 -13.32 -7.29 2.26
C GLN A 44 -12.23 -7.04 1.20
N LEU A 45 -11.57 -8.10 0.70
CA LEU A 45 -10.53 -8.01 -0.32
C LEU A 45 -11.14 -8.16 -1.72
N LYS A 46 -11.39 -7.04 -2.40
CA LYS A 46 -12.16 -7.00 -3.66
C LYS A 46 -11.38 -6.31 -4.79
N PRO A 47 -10.36 -6.96 -5.37
CA PRO A 47 -9.55 -6.34 -6.40
C PRO A 47 -10.37 -6.07 -7.66
N ILE A 48 -10.08 -4.94 -8.30
CA ILE A 48 -10.73 -4.54 -9.55
C ILE A 48 -10.28 -5.47 -10.67
N LYS A 49 -11.24 -6.13 -11.33
CA LYS A 49 -11.01 -6.93 -12.53
C LYS A 49 -11.12 -6.05 -13.77
N ARG A 50 -10.09 -6.07 -14.63
CA ARG A 50 -10.09 -5.39 -15.94
C ARG A 50 -9.97 -6.39 -17.10
N ARG A 51 -9.87 -5.87 -18.34
CA ARG A 51 -9.69 -6.67 -19.57
C ARG A 51 -8.62 -7.76 -19.38
N GLY A 52 -8.91 -8.96 -19.88
CA GLY A 52 -8.04 -10.13 -19.75
C GLY A 52 -7.98 -10.73 -18.34
N ASN A 53 -9.00 -10.51 -17.50
CA ASN A 53 -9.08 -11.02 -16.13
C ASN A 53 -7.88 -10.63 -15.23
N ARG A 54 -7.27 -9.48 -15.55
CA ARG A 54 -6.17 -8.91 -14.75
C ARG A 54 -6.75 -8.25 -13.50
N ARG A 55 -6.11 -8.51 -12.36
CA ARG A 55 -6.50 -8.01 -11.04
C ARG A 55 -5.63 -6.84 -10.65
N TYR A 56 -6.27 -5.79 -10.18
CA TYR A 56 -5.64 -4.58 -9.68
C TYR A 56 -6.10 -4.33 -8.26
N TYR A 57 -5.14 -4.18 -7.36
CA TYR A 57 -5.37 -3.91 -5.95
C TYR A 57 -5.09 -2.43 -5.68
N GLN A 58 -5.88 -1.83 -4.80
CA GLN A 58 -5.63 -0.50 -4.28
C GLN A 58 -4.70 -0.53 -3.06
N HIS A 59 -4.24 0.64 -2.63
CA HIS A 59 -3.37 0.76 -1.47
C HIS A 59 -3.96 0.07 -0.21
N HIS A 60 -5.21 0.36 0.13
CA HIS A 60 -5.90 -0.24 1.27
C HIS A 60 -6.01 -1.77 1.18
N GLU A 61 -6.12 -2.32 -0.03
CA GLU A 61 -6.15 -3.78 -0.22
C GLU A 61 -4.77 -4.41 0.04
N VAL A 62 -3.68 -3.70 -0.29
CA VAL A 62 -2.32 -4.14 0.06
C VAL A 62 -2.13 -4.13 1.58
N LEU A 63 -2.61 -3.10 2.28
CA LEU A 63 -2.59 -3.05 3.74
C LEU A 63 -3.40 -4.19 4.37
N LEU A 64 -4.60 -4.45 3.85
CA LEU A 64 -5.44 -5.57 4.29
C LEU A 64 -4.73 -6.92 4.09
N ILE A 65 -4.05 -7.12 2.95
CA ILE A 65 -3.27 -8.34 2.69
C ILE A 65 -2.12 -8.49 3.69
N ARG A 66 -1.42 -7.40 4.04
CA ARG A 66 -0.38 -7.44 5.09
C ARG A 66 -0.95 -7.85 6.44
N ARG A 67 -2.14 -7.34 6.79
CA ARG A 67 -2.82 -7.76 8.01
C ARG A 67 -3.20 -9.23 7.99
N ILE A 68 -3.81 -9.71 6.90
CA ILE A 68 -4.16 -11.12 6.75
C ILE A 68 -2.92 -11.99 6.93
N ARG A 69 -1.80 -11.60 6.32
CA ARG A 69 -0.52 -12.30 6.46
C ARG A 69 -0.06 -12.36 7.92
N GLU A 70 -0.09 -11.24 8.64
CA GLU A 70 0.26 -11.19 10.06
C GLU A 70 -0.61 -12.13 10.90
N LEU A 71 -1.93 -12.08 10.70
CA LEU A 71 -2.88 -12.96 11.40
C LEU A 71 -2.56 -14.44 11.15
N LEU A 72 -2.29 -14.82 9.91
CA LEU A 72 -2.11 -16.23 9.54
C LEU A 72 -0.71 -16.76 9.87
N TYR A 73 0.34 -16.00 9.58
CA TYR A 73 1.73 -16.49 9.67
C TYR A 73 2.43 -16.12 10.97
N GLU A 74 2.09 -14.97 11.57
CA GLU A 74 2.77 -14.50 12.78
C GLU A 74 1.93 -14.86 14.02
N GLN A 75 0.62 -14.63 13.95
CA GLN A 75 -0.29 -14.92 15.05
C GLN A 75 -0.89 -16.33 15.00
N GLY A 76 -0.74 -17.06 13.88
CA GLY A 76 -1.14 -18.46 13.75
C GLY A 76 -2.65 -18.69 13.68
N PHE A 77 -3.45 -17.69 13.30
CA PHE A 77 -4.88 -17.87 13.09
C PHE A 77 -5.16 -18.80 11.91
N THR A 78 -6.29 -19.50 11.97
CA THR A 78 -6.87 -20.16 10.79
C THR A 78 -7.53 -19.11 9.90
N ILE A 79 -7.84 -19.47 8.64
CA ILE A 79 -8.58 -18.59 7.72
C ILE A 79 -9.89 -18.11 8.34
N SER A 80 -10.67 -19.02 8.94
CA SER A 80 -11.92 -18.67 9.62
C SER A 80 -11.69 -17.76 10.84
N GLY A 81 -10.63 -18.00 11.61
CA GLY A 81 -10.28 -17.16 12.76
C GLY A 81 -9.87 -15.75 12.34
N ALA A 82 -9.04 -15.63 11.29
CA ALA A 82 -8.64 -14.35 10.73
C ALA A 82 -9.85 -13.59 10.15
N ARG A 83 -10.74 -14.27 9.43
CA ARG A 83 -11.99 -13.67 8.92
C ARG A 83 -12.83 -13.07 10.04
N ASN A 84 -13.13 -13.85 11.08
CA ASN A 84 -13.91 -13.39 12.22
C ASN A 84 -13.24 -12.18 12.91
N ARG A 85 -11.91 -12.16 12.97
CA ARG A 85 -11.16 -11.03 13.54
C ARG A 85 -11.30 -9.77 12.69
N LEU A 86 -11.21 -9.89 11.37
CA LEU A 86 -11.33 -8.76 10.44
C LEU A 86 -12.76 -8.22 10.36
N ASP A 87 -13.77 -9.08 10.49
CA ASP A 87 -15.17 -8.65 10.50
C ASP A 87 -15.56 -8.00 11.84
N GLY A 88 -15.05 -8.51 12.96
CA GLY A 88 -15.38 -8.04 14.30
C GLY A 88 -14.70 -6.74 14.74
N THR A 89 -13.56 -6.37 14.14
CA THR A 89 -12.86 -5.12 14.50
C THR A 89 -13.26 -3.93 13.64
N GLY A 90 -14.28 -4.05 12.79
CA GLY A 90 -14.69 -2.94 11.92
C GLY A 90 -13.51 -2.47 11.06
N TRP A 91 -12.96 -3.35 10.22
CA TRP A 91 -11.98 -2.94 9.18
C TRP A 91 -12.56 -1.96 8.14
N GLU A 92 -13.79 -1.49 8.36
CA GLU A 92 -14.29 -0.25 7.79
C GLU A 92 -13.53 0.94 8.39
N GLU A 93 -12.64 1.49 7.57
CA GLU A 93 -12.12 2.86 7.63
C GLU A 93 -10.85 3.15 8.47
N GLU A 94 -9.74 2.53 8.08
CA GLU A 94 -8.64 3.35 7.57
C GLU A 94 -8.79 3.45 6.04
N ARG A 95 -9.90 4.05 5.59
CA ARG A 95 -9.87 4.76 4.33
C ARG A 95 -8.89 5.87 4.61
N GLU A 96 -7.63 5.69 4.22
CA GLU A 96 -6.85 6.84 3.85
C GLU A 96 -7.78 7.69 2.96
N PRO A 97 -8.10 8.93 3.35
CA PRO A 97 -8.78 9.82 2.42
C PRO A 97 -7.98 9.75 1.14
N GLU A 98 -8.67 9.70 -0.02
CA GLU A 98 -8.02 9.80 -1.33
C GLU A 98 -6.83 10.75 -1.18
N ALA A 99 -5.61 10.22 -1.38
CA ALA A 99 -4.32 10.81 -0.96
C ALA A 99 -4.47 12.31 -0.71
N PRO A 100 -4.23 12.83 0.52
CA PRO A 100 -4.66 14.18 0.87
C PRO A 100 -4.28 15.07 -0.29
N THR A 101 -5.27 15.52 -1.05
CA THR A 101 -5.09 16.66 -1.92
C THR A 101 -4.93 17.78 -0.91
N VAL A 102 -3.70 17.92 -0.43
CA VAL A 102 -3.25 19.13 0.23
C VAL A 102 -3.67 20.18 -0.77
N ALA A 103 -4.70 20.94 -0.43
CA ALA A 103 -5.12 22.07 -1.21
C ALA A 103 -4.01 23.11 -1.00
N ILE A 104 -2.89 22.89 -1.70
CA ILE A 104 -1.77 23.81 -1.72
C ILE A 104 -2.36 25.07 -2.33
N LYS A 105 -2.45 26.12 -1.52
CA LYS A 105 -2.91 27.40 -2.01
C LYS A 105 -1.96 27.84 -3.12
N GLU A 106 -2.49 28.38 -4.21
CA GLU A 106 -1.69 28.91 -5.32
C GLU A 106 -0.56 29.84 -4.82
N SER A 107 -0.85 30.60 -3.75
CA SER A 107 0.10 31.47 -3.05
C SER A 107 1.26 30.74 -2.37
N GLU A 108 1.00 29.58 -1.76
CA GLU A 108 2.04 28.77 -1.10
C GLU A 108 2.95 28.12 -2.14
N LEU A 109 2.37 27.63 -3.24
CA LEU A 109 3.13 27.10 -4.37
C LEU A 109 3.98 28.17 -5.06
N ALA A 110 3.45 29.38 -5.20
CA ALA A 110 4.18 30.52 -5.77
C ALA A 110 5.37 30.93 -4.90
N ALA A 111 5.20 30.99 -3.57
CA ALA A 111 6.27 31.31 -2.63
C ALA A 111 7.41 30.28 -2.70
N ILE A 112 7.08 28.98 -2.68
CA ILE A 112 8.08 27.90 -2.78
C ILE A 112 8.84 27.96 -4.11
N ARG A 113 8.17 28.28 -5.22
CA ARG A 113 8.82 28.44 -6.53
C ARG A 113 9.81 29.60 -6.54
N GLU A 114 9.47 30.71 -5.91
CA GLU A 114 10.34 31.89 -5.85
C GLU A 114 11.57 31.62 -4.97
N GLU A 115 11.38 30.95 -3.83
CA GLU A 115 12.50 30.51 -2.98
C GLU A 115 13.44 29.56 -3.73
N LEU A 116 12.89 28.56 -4.43
CA LEU A 116 13.70 27.63 -5.22
C LEU A 116 14.46 28.33 -6.35
N ARG A 117 13.86 29.35 -6.98
CA ARG A 117 14.52 30.17 -7.99
C ARG A 117 15.65 30.98 -7.38
N ALA A 118 15.43 31.63 -6.25
CA ALA A 118 16.46 32.38 -5.55
C ALA A 118 17.63 31.49 -5.10
N ILE A 119 17.35 30.28 -4.62
CA ILE A 119 18.37 29.29 -4.28
C ILE A 119 19.13 28.86 -5.54
N SER A 120 18.43 28.58 -6.64
CA SER A 120 19.06 28.22 -7.92
C SER A 120 19.98 29.33 -8.44
N ASP A 121 19.54 30.59 -8.40
CA ASP A 121 20.33 31.73 -8.87
C ASP A 121 21.54 31.98 -7.97
N SER A 122 21.36 31.83 -6.65
CA SER A 122 22.46 31.89 -5.68
C SER A 122 23.52 30.82 -5.94
N ILE A 123 23.10 29.56 -6.16
CA ILE A 123 24.01 28.46 -6.52
C ILE A 123 24.70 28.74 -7.87
N GLY A 124 23.97 29.26 -8.85
CA GLY A 124 24.54 29.63 -10.16
C GLY A 124 25.61 30.72 -10.05
N SER A 125 25.40 31.72 -9.18
CA SER A 125 26.36 32.79 -8.95
C SER A 125 27.66 32.32 -8.28
N VAL A 126 27.58 31.30 -7.42
CA VAL A 126 28.74 30.69 -6.75
C VAL A 126 29.54 29.80 -7.70
N LEU A 127 28.90 29.23 -8.72
CA LEU A 127 29.56 28.38 -9.73
C LEU A 127 30.20 29.17 -10.89
N GLN A 128 29.96 30.49 -10.97
CA GLN A 128 30.52 31.39 -12.00
C GLN A 128 31.60 32.36 -11.46
N ALA A 129 31.95 32.26 -10.17
CA ALA A 129 33.04 33.01 -9.52
C ALA A 129 34.26 32.12 -9.29
#